data_AF-A0A3M8EG74-F1
#
_entry.id   AF-A0A3M8EG74-F1
#
_cell.length_a   1.000
_cell.length_b   1.000
_cell.length_c   1.000
_cell.angle_alpha   90.00
_cell.angle_beta   90.00
_cell.angle_gamma   90.00
#
_symmetry.space_group_name_H-M   'P 1'
#
loop_
_entity.id
_entity.type
_entity.pdbx_description
1 polymer ?
#
loop_
_entity_poly.entity_id
_entity_poly.type
_entity_poly.pdbx_seq_one_letter_code
_entity_poly.pdbx_strand_id
1 'polypeptide(L)'
;MYLFNPENDLALANFTPNYTPPASAIRMAEELAVLPIWYGGKDVAGKNNCDTKVVTGGELNRSFLEAVKKILPVEASLVSFSDIASYPHLEIVPWGWNPALRRKLISEGVSQRLLPSPEELACLRRYSNRRCAVEILQELRAEEESFCGESRFFTDTEELYGWLQSISGNKVLKMPLSASGKGLIWILGEITDKQRDWCRRVVREQGGVVAEPVLAKVRDFAMEFYLQEGRVRFAGYSMFSTASSGAYRGNELLGDTRIQEKLASFVSIDLLHRLRSSLSEKLPNRFPLYTGYAGVDMMVCETSAGYCIQPCVEINMRMNMGMVAHIFHERYIYPDAEGQLVVDYFKKPEGALSFHEKMRRESPLRVENGKILSGYLSLTPVTRTTGYIAYVSVWRKQQ
;
A
#
# COMPACT_ATOMS: atom_id res chain seq x y z
N MET A 1 7.61 14.40 -10.39
CA MET A 1 8.77 13.87 -9.67
C MET A 1 8.29 12.89 -8.62
N TYR A 2 8.57 11.60 -8.78
CA TYR A 2 8.11 10.55 -7.86
C TYR A 2 9.17 10.24 -6.81
N LEU A 3 8.78 10.17 -5.54
CA LEU A 3 9.69 9.87 -4.43
C LEU A 3 9.16 8.70 -3.62
N PHE A 4 10.00 7.69 -3.38
CA PHE A 4 9.62 6.58 -2.50
C PHE A 4 10.02 6.86 -1.04
N ASN A 5 9.03 7.02 -0.17
CA ASN A 5 9.19 7.23 1.28
C ASN A 5 8.26 6.28 2.07
N PRO A 6 8.61 4.99 2.18
CA PRO A 6 7.75 3.94 2.71
C PRO A 6 7.41 4.07 4.20
N GLU A 7 8.13 4.93 4.93
CA GLU A 7 7.90 5.21 6.34
C GLU A 7 6.71 6.13 6.61
N ASN A 8 6.00 6.59 5.57
CA ASN A 8 4.97 7.62 5.66
C ASN A 8 3.97 7.43 6.81
N ASP A 9 3.42 6.23 6.98
CA ASP A 9 2.38 6.00 8.00
C ASP A 9 2.96 6.10 9.43
N LEU A 10 4.24 5.77 9.62
CA LEU A 10 4.94 5.96 10.89
C LEU A 10 5.21 7.46 11.13
N ALA A 11 5.55 8.20 10.07
CA ALA A 11 5.74 9.64 10.13
C ALA A 11 4.42 10.38 10.42
N LEU A 12 3.29 9.92 9.86
CA LEU A 12 1.95 10.44 10.17
C LEU A 12 1.48 10.07 11.57
N ALA A 13 1.82 8.87 12.06
CA ALA A 13 1.53 8.47 13.43
C ALA A 13 2.21 9.42 14.44
N ASN A 14 3.50 9.70 14.23
CA ASN A 14 4.29 10.58 15.09
C ASN A 14 3.99 12.08 14.88
N PHE A 15 3.72 12.46 13.64
CA PHE A 15 3.27 13.79 13.20
C PHE A 15 4.15 14.98 13.60
N THR A 16 5.48 14.80 13.61
CA THR A 16 6.43 15.91 13.82
C THR A 16 7.31 16.16 12.60
N PRO A 17 7.66 17.42 12.29
CA PRO A 17 8.67 17.75 11.27
C PRO A 17 10.08 17.23 11.60
N ASN A 18 10.31 16.77 12.83
CA ASN A 18 11.58 16.21 13.31
C ASN A 18 11.58 14.67 13.34
N TYR A 19 10.63 14.00 12.68
CA TYR A 19 10.52 12.55 12.76
C TYR A 19 11.76 11.88 12.16
N THR A 20 12.39 11.01 12.96
CA THR A 20 13.50 10.16 12.51
C THR A 20 12.97 8.73 12.32
N PRO A 21 12.96 8.21 11.08
CA PRO A 21 12.48 6.86 10.83
C PRO A 21 13.41 5.81 11.45
N PRO A 22 12.90 4.62 11.83
CA PRO A 22 13.76 3.54 12.29
C PRO A 22 14.71 3.08 11.16
N ALA A 23 15.89 2.58 11.53
CA ALA A 23 16.92 2.17 10.57
C ALA A 23 16.42 1.18 9.50
N SER A 24 15.50 0.29 9.86
CA SER A 24 14.88 -0.66 8.91
C SER A 24 14.02 0.02 7.85
N ALA A 25 13.37 1.15 8.16
CA ALA A 25 12.58 1.91 7.21
C ALA A 25 13.48 2.80 6.32
N ILE A 26 14.53 3.40 6.88
CA ILE A 26 15.54 4.15 6.12
C ILE A 26 16.16 3.23 5.06
N ARG A 27 16.62 2.05 5.47
CA ARG A 27 17.23 1.08 4.56
C ARG A 27 16.26 0.66 3.44
N MET A 28 14.99 0.43 3.75
CA MET A 28 13.97 0.12 2.73
C MET A 28 13.77 1.28 1.76
N ALA A 29 13.71 2.52 2.25
CA ALA A 29 13.56 3.70 1.42
C ALA A 29 14.73 3.86 0.44
N GLU A 30 15.96 3.62 0.90
CA GLU A 30 17.18 3.70 0.09
C GLU A 30 17.28 2.56 -0.94
N GLU A 31 17.12 1.31 -0.50
CA GLU A 31 17.29 0.13 -1.36
C GLU A 31 16.16 0.00 -2.40
N LEU A 32 14.98 0.53 -2.12
CA LEU A 32 13.84 0.53 -3.04
C LEU A 32 13.55 1.91 -3.67
N ALA A 33 14.47 2.88 -3.55
CA ALA A 33 14.26 4.25 -4.00
C ALA A 33 13.88 4.39 -5.49
N VAL A 34 14.34 3.44 -6.33
CA VAL A 34 14.06 3.44 -7.78
C VAL A 34 12.73 2.77 -8.15
N LEU A 35 12.02 2.16 -7.21
CA LEU A 35 10.73 1.52 -7.45
C LEU A 35 9.71 2.40 -8.23
N PRO A 36 9.67 3.74 -8.07
CA PRO A 36 8.76 4.57 -8.85
C PRO A 36 8.98 4.59 -10.37
N ILE A 37 10.07 4.05 -10.92
CA ILE A 37 10.22 3.95 -12.39
C ILE A 37 9.13 3.05 -13.01
N TRP A 38 8.58 2.13 -12.21
CA TRP A 38 7.63 1.13 -12.67
C TRP A 38 6.19 1.66 -12.71
N TYR A 39 5.83 2.55 -11.78
CA TYR A 39 4.46 3.06 -11.67
C TYR A 39 4.34 4.56 -11.97
N GLY A 40 5.45 5.30 -11.95
CA GLY A 40 5.46 6.73 -12.25
C GLY A 40 5.07 7.04 -13.68
N GLY A 41 4.46 8.21 -13.91
CA GLY A 41 3.92 8.61 -15.21
C GLY A 41 2.54 8.01 -15.50
N LYS A 42 1.91 8.44 -16.60
CA LYS A 42 0.72 7.88 -17.27
C LYS A 42 -0.69 7.84 -16.61
N ASP A 43 -0.92 8.24 -15.37
CA ASP A 43 -2.30 8.13 -14.80
C ASP A 43 -3.09 9.44 -14.62
N VAL A 44 -2.58 10.58 -15.09
CA VAL A 44 -3.36 11.83 -15.14
C VAL A 44 -3.82 12.04 -16.57
N ALA A 45 -5.12 11.83 -16.82
CA ALA A 45 -5.75 12.08 -18.10
C ALA A 45 -5.40 13.50 -18.59
N GLY A 46 -4.82 13.60 -19.79
CA GLY A 46 -4.58 14.87 -20.48
C GLY A 46 -3.20 15.52 -20.34
N LYS A 47 -2.20 14.91 -19.66
CA LYS A 47 -0.82 15.44 -19.65
C LYS A 47 0.12 14.63 -20.53
N ASN A 48 0.70 15.27 -21.55
CA ASN A 48 1.76 14.69 -22.39
C ASN A 48 2.99 14.33 -21.53
N ASN A 49 3.48 13.11 -21.75
CA ASN A 49 4.17 12.27 -20.78
C ASN A 49 5.70 12.19 -21.05
N CYS A 50 6.37 13.32 -21.22
CA CYS A 50 7.80 13.36 -21.55
C CYS A 50 8.75 13.65 -20.36
N ASP A 51 8.25 13.81 -19.12
CA ASP A 51 9.10 14.28 -18.01
C ASP A 51 8.91 13.53 -16.66
N THR A 52 8.69 12.22 -16.70
CA THR A 52 8.67 11.39 -15.48
C THR A 52 10.06 11.31 -14.87
N LYS A 53 10.27 12.02 -13.75
CA LYS A 53 11.48 11.92 -12.94
C LYS A 53 11.24 11.14 -11.67
N VAL A 54 12.15 10.24 -11.34
CA VAL A 54 12.18 9.50 -10.07
C VAL A 54 13.31 10.05 -9.20
N VAL A 55 12.96 10.44 -7.99
CA VAL A 55 13.89 11.04 -7.03
C VAL A 55 14.72 9.95 -6.38
N THR A 56 15.90 9.72 -6.95
CA THR A 56 16.95 8.86 -6.41
C THR A 56 18.27 9.16 -7.10
N GLY A 57 19.38 8.98 -6.38
CA GLY A 57 20.74 9.21 -6.87
C GLY A 57 21.55 7.92 -7.02
N GLY A 58 22.83 8.10 -7.36
CA GLY A 58 23.82 7.02 -7.36
C GLY A 58 23.94 6.28 -8.68
N GLU A 59 25.17 5.83 -8.97
CA GLU A 59 25.51 5.12 -10.21
C GLU A 59 24.79 3.77 -10.31
N LEU A 60 24.58 3.09 -9.19
CA LEU A 60 23.86 1.82 -9.14
C LEU A 60 22.43 1.93 -9.70
N ASN A 61 21.68 2.95 -9.27
CA ASN A 61 20.31 3.18 -9.76
C ASN A 61 20.29 3.60 -11.23
N ARG A 62 21.28 4.40 -11.66
CA ARG A 62 21.45 4.82 -13.06
C ARG A 62 21.71 3.63 -13.97
N SER A 63 22.71 2.81 -13.62
CA SER A 63 23.04 1.57 -14.33
C SER A 63 21.87 0.60 -14.39
N PHE A 64 21.09 0.48 -13.30
CA PHE A 64 19.88 -0.33 -13.28
C PHE A 64 18.81 0.20 -14.24
N LEU A 65 18.51 1.50 -14.22
CA LEU A 65 17.54 2.12 -15.13
C LEU A 65 17.92 1.89 -16.60
N GLU A 66 19.19 2.10 -16.95
CA GLU A 66 19.67 1.89 -18.32
C GLU A 66 19.63 0.42 -18.75
N ALA A 67 19.80 -0.52 -17.82
CA ALA A 67 19.64 -1.94 -18.09
C ALA A 67 18.17 -2.31 -18.35
N VAL A 68 17.23 -1.81 -17.55
CA VAL A 68 15.80 -2.15 -17.71
C VAL A 68 15.19 -1.49 -18.95
N LYS A 69 15.62 -0.28 -19.34
CA LYS A 69 15.18 0.39 -20.58
C LYS A 69 15.51 -0.38 -21.86
N LYS A 70 16.54 -1.23 -21.82
CA LYS A 70 16.90 -2.11 -22.96
C LYS A 70 15.94 -3.30 -23.11
N ILE A 71 15.17 -3.60 -22.08
CA ILE A 71 14.33 -4.81 -21.99
C ILE A 71 12.84 -4.44 -22.02
N LEU A 72 12.45 -3.36 -21.35
CA LEU A 72 11.07 -2.91 -21.21
C LEU A 72 10.96 -1.41 -21.56
N PRO A 73 9.79 -0.95 -22.04
CA PRO A 73 9.56 0.44 -22.45
C PRO A 73 9.36 1.36 -21.23
N VAL A 74 10.38 1.46 -20.38
CA VAL A 74 10.38 2.30 -19.18
C VAL A 74 10.71 3.74 -19.55
N GLU A 75 9.74 4.64 -19.40
CA GLU A 75 9.86 6.07 -19.69
C GLU A 75 10.10 6.88 -18.41
N ALA A 76 11.33 6.81 -17.87
CA ALA A 76 11.71 7.57 -16.68
C ALA A 76 13.16 8.10 -16.76
N SER A 77 13.44 9.16 -16.01
CA SER A 77 14.80 9.62 -15.70
C SER A 77 15.00 9.74 -14.19
N LEU A 78 16.25 9.73 -13.73
CA LEU A 78 16.57 9.89 -12.31
C LEU A 78 16.97 11.33 -11.99
N VAL A 79 16.58 11.81 -10.81
CA VAL A 79 16.99 13.10 -10.26
C VAL A 79 17.44 12.91 -8.81
N SER A 80 18.53 13.56 -8.40
CA SER A 80 18.95 13.49 -7.01
C SER A 80 17.98 14.27 -6.11
N PHE A 81 17.94 13.96 -4.82
CA PHE A 81 17.07 14.67 -3.88
C PHE A 81 17.44 16.16 -3.76
N SER A 82 18.74 16.48 -3.81
CA SER A 82 19.24 17.86 -3.75
C SER A 82 18.91 18.68 -5.01
N ASP A 83 18.66 18.01 -6.14
CA ASP A 83 18.36 18.70 -7.40
C ASP A 83 16.85 18.92 -7.61
N ILE A 84 15.97 18.50 -6.68
CA ILE A 84 14.51 18.62 -6.82
C ILE A 84 14.10 20.06 -7.10
N ALA A 85 14.68 21.04 -6.40
CA ALA A 85 14.33 22.45 -6.57
C ALA A 85 14.65 23.01 -7.96
N SER A 86 15.49 22.32 -8.75
CA SER A 86 15.79 22.68 -10.15
C SER A 86 14.62 22.41 -11.10
N TYR A 87 13.56 21.74 -10.63
CA TYR A 87 12.37 21.38 -11.43
C TYR A 87 11.07 21.95 -10.85
N PRO A 88 10.95 23.29 -10.69
CA PRO A 88 9.81 23.91 -10.00
C PRO A 88 8.47 23.76 -10.74
N HIS A 89 8.50 23.38 -12.02
CA HIS A 89 7.33 23.15 -12.86
C HIS A 89 6.80 21.72 -12.78
N LEU A 90 7.54 20.80 -12.16
CA LEU A 90 7.12 19.41 -11.99
C LEU A 90 6.51 19.20 -10.62
N GLU A 91 5.32 18.60 -10.61
CA GLU A 91 4.65 18.17 -9.41
C GLU A 91 5.46 17.13 -8.64
N ILE A 92 5.53 17.25 -7.31
CA ILE A 92 6.16 16.27 -6.43
C ILE A 92 5.10 15.27 -5.98
N VAL A 93 5.31 13.99 -6.28
CA VAL A 93 4.39 12.89 -6.00
C VAL A 93 5.11 11.88 -5.11
N PRO A 94 5.12 12.08 -3.78
CA PRO A 94 5.74 11.13 -2.89
C PRO A 94 4.89 9.87 -2.75
N TRP A 95 5.46 8.82 -2.17
CA TRP A 95 4.71 7.64 -1.74
C TRP A 95 3.57 8.07 -0.83
N GLY A 96 3.85 8.96 0.13
CA GLY A 96 2.84 9.68 0.91
C GLY A 96 3.39 10.97 1.53
N TRP A 97 2.49 11.91 1.80
CA TRP A 97 2.84 13.21 2.40
C TRP A 97 2.86 13.15 3.92
N ASN A 98 3.87 13.78 4.54
CA ASN A 98 3.96 13.95 5.99
C ASN A 98 4.81 15.20 6.36
N PRO A 99 4.75 15.68 7.62
CA PRO A 99 5.46 16.89 8.05
C PRO A 99 6.99 16.82 7.90
N ALA A 100 7.60 15.64 8.12
CA ALA A 100 9.05 15.48 8.03
C ALA A 100 9.54 15.57 6.58
N LEU A 101 8.84 14.92 5.65
CA LEU A 101 9.13 15.06 4.22
C LEU A 101 8.94 16.51 3.75
N ARG A 102 7.84 17.16 4.15
CA ARG A 102 7.59 18.59 3.84
C ARG A 102 8.77 19.45 4.27
N ARG A 103 9.25 19.30 5.51
CA ARG A 103 10.42 20.04 5.99
C ARG A 103 11.68 19.74 5.18
N LYS A 104 11.93 18.46 4.87
CA LYS A 104 13.10 18.04 4.10
C LYS A 104 13.10 18.66 2.70
N LEU A 105 11.96 18.76 2.04
CA LEU A 105 11.84 19.43 0.74
C LEU A 105 12.08 20.94 0.84
N ILE A 106 11.60 21.59 1.91
CA ILE A 106 11.87 23.02 2.16
C ILE A 106 13.36 23.27 2.36
N SER A 107 14.08 22.38 3.08
CA SER A 107 15.52 22.53 3.27
C SER A 107 16.33 22.37 1.97
N GLU A 108 15.80 21.66 0.98
CA GLU A 108 16.39 21.58 -0.37
C GLU A 108 15.93 22.73 -1.30
N GLY A 109 15.25 23.75 -0.76
CA GLY A 109 14.86 24.94 -1.52
C GLY A 109 13.56 24.81 -2.31
N VAL A 110 12.75 23.76 -2.09
CA VAL A 110 11.43 23.66 -2.71
C VAL A 110 10.49 24.71 -2.13
N SER A 111 9.84 25.48 -3.01
CA SER A 111 8.88 26.50 -2.61
C SER A 111 7.73 25.90 -1.81
N GLN A 112 7.42 26.49 -0.65
CA GLN A 112 6.32 26.06 0.21
C GLN A 112 4.95 26.10 -0.49
N ARG A 113 4.80 26.91 -1.55
CA ARG A 113 3.56 27.02 -2.33
C ARG A 113 3.25 25.76 -3.16
N LEU A 114 4.26 24.91 -3.38
CA LEU A 114 4.13 23.64 -4.12
C LEU A 114 3.94 22.44 -3.18
N LEU A 115 3.92 22.67 -1.87
CA LEU A 115 3.88 21.65 -0.84
C LEU A 115 2.55 21.75 -0.08
N PRO A 116 2.04 20.63 0.46
CA PRO A 116 0.84 20.68 1.28
C PRO A 116 1.05 21.59 2.49
N SER A 117 0.00 22.31 2.88
CA SER A 117 -0.02 23.14 4.08
C SER A 117 0.00 22.27 5.35
N PRO A 118 0.40 22.82 6.50
CA PRO A 118 0.27 22.12 7.79
C PRO A 118 -1.16 21.62 8.07
N GLU A 119 -2.18 22.39 7.68
CA GLU A 119 -3.60 22.07 7.84
C GLU A 119 -4.01 20.92 6.92
N GLU A 120 -3.55 20.91 5.66
CA GLU A 120 -3.76 19.81 4.72
C GLU A 120 -3.11 18.52 5.24
N LEU A 121 -1.89 18.60 5.80
CA LEU A 121 -1.23 17.46 6.43
C LEU A 121 -1.97 16.96 7.68
N ALA A 122 -2.52 17.87 8.48
CA ALA A 122 -3.35 17.50 9.62
C ALA A 122 -4.65 16.81 9.16
N CYS A 123 -5.23 17.29 8.07
CA CYS A 123 -6.38 16.66 7.44
C CYS A 123 -6.05 15.25 6.93
N LEU A 124 -4.94 15.10 6.19
CA LEU A 124 -4.45 13.81 5.71
C LEU A 124 -4.20 12.82 6.85
N ARG A 125 -3.63 13.27 7.98
CA ARG A 125 -3.45 12.42 9.17
C ARG A 125 -4.78 11.90 9.71
N ARG A 126 -5.82 12.75 9.75
CA ARG A 126 -7.17 12.32 10.18
C ARG A 126 -7.76 11.33 9.19
N TYR A 127 -7.62 11.58 7.89
CA TYR A 127 -8.14 10.68 6.85
C TYR A 127 -7.43 9.32 6.83
N SER A 128 -6.14 9.29 7.13
CA SER A 128 -5.34 8.04 7.21
C SER A 128 -5.63 7.24 8.48
N ASN A 129 -6.39 7.78 9.43
CA ASN A 129 -6.70 7.13 10.69
C ASN A 129 -7.72 6.01 10.45
N ARG A 130 -7.46 4.81 11.00
CA ARG A 130 -8.38 3.66 10.89
C ARG A 130 -9.78 3.91 11.42
N ARG A 131 -10.02 4.97 12.22
CA ARG A 131 -11.38 5.44 12.55
C ARG A 131 -12.24 5.64 11.29
N CYS A 132 -11.69 6.19 10.21
CA CYS A 132 -12.43 6.37 8.96
C CYS A 132 -12.84 5.03 8.34
N ALA A 133 -11.99 4.01 8.42
CA ALA A 133 -12.32 2.65 7.98
C ALA A 133 -13.41 2.01 8.85
N VAL A 134 -13.38 2.25 10.17
CA VAL A 134 -14.43 1.80 11.10
C VAL A 134 -15.78 2.40 10.71
N GLU A 135 -15.83 3.70 10.48
CA GLU A 135 -17.06 4.42 10.14
C GLU A 135 -17.61 3.98 8.78
N ILE A 136 -16.75 3.85 7.75
CA ILE A 136 -17.17 3.35 6.42
C ILE A 136 -17.65 1.90 6.50
N LEU A 137 -16.98 1.03 7.27
CA LEU A 137 -17.42 -0.35 7.47
C LEU A 137 -18.83 -0.42 8.06
N GLN A 138 -19.13 0.42 9.06
CA GLN A 138 -20.46 0.47 9.68
C GLN A 138 -21.53 0.88 8.68
N GLU A 139 -21.27 1.90 7.86
CA GLU A 139 -22.19 2.32 6.80
C GLU A 139 -22.43 1.22 5.78
N LEU A 140 -21.36 0.59 5.27
CA LEU A 140 -21.47 -0.46 4.26
C LEU A 140 -22.24 -1.67 4.81
N ARG A 141 -21.98 -2.09 6.04
CA ARG A 141 -22.72 -3.19 6.68
C ARG A 141 -24.20 -2.93 6.86
N ALA A 142 -24.62 -1.67 6.92
CA ALA A 142 -26.03 -1.33 6.99
C ALA A 142 -26.75 -1.44 5.63
N GLU A 143 -25.99 -1.45 4.51
CA GLU A 143 -26.53 -1.45 3.14
C GLU A 143 -26.75 -2.86 2.57
N GLU A 144 -26.01 -3.86 3.04
CA GLU A 144 -25.97 -5.18 2.40
C GLU A 144 -25.63 -6.28 3.42
N GLU A 145 -26.52 -7.28 3.51
CA GLU A 145 -26.42 -8.40 4.45
C GLU A 145 -25.19 -9.27 4.19
N SER A 146 -24.76 -9.35 2.93
CA SER A 146 -23.57 -10.11 2.52
C SER A 146 -22.25 -9.47 2.98
N PHE A 147 -22.29 -8.32 3.66
CA PHE A 147 -21.13 -7.70 4.28
C PHE A 147 -21.01 -8.02 5.77
N CYS A 148 -19.84 -8.53 6.15
CA CYS A 148 -19.51 -8.96 7.50
C CYS A 148 -18.42 -8.10 8.16
N GLY A 149 -18.07 -8.47 9.40
CA GLY A 149 -17.00 -7.87 10.18
C GLY A 149 -17.46 -6.81 11.15
N GLU A 150 -16.79 -6.71 12.29
CA GLU A 150 -17.09 -5.71 13.30
C GLU A 150 -15.79 -5.00 13.65
N SER A 151 -15.83 -3.67 13.62
CA SER A 151 -14.73 -2.83 14.03
C SER A 151 -15.25 -1.71 14.90
N ARG A 152 -14.54 -1.43 16.00
CA ARG A 152 -14.89 -0.38 16.94
C ARG A 152 -13.65 0.43 17.31
N PHE A 153 -13.83 1.74 17.40
CA PHE A 153 -12.78 2.67 17.83
C PHE A 153 -13.00 3.08 19.27
N PHE A 154 -12.08 2.73 20.16
CA PHE A 154 -12.15 3.02 21.59
C PHE A 154 -11.22 4.17 21.97
N THR A 155 -11.76 5.18 22.64
CA THR A 155 -11.01 6.26 23.28
C THR A 155 -10.79 6.03 24.77
N ASP A 156 -11.60 5.17 25.38
CA ASP A 156 -11.50 4.76 26.78
C ASP A 156 -11.06 3.28 26.86
N THR A 157 -10.08 2.99 27.71
CA THR A 157 -9.56 1.62 27.83
C THR A 157 -10.46 0.69 28.61
N GLU A 158 -11.22 1.18 29.58
CA GLU A 158 -12.15 0.35 30.35
C GLU A 158 -13.33 -0.09 29.48
N GLU A 159 -13.85 0.80 28.62
CA GLU A 159 -14.84 0.42 27.61
C GLU A 159 -14.29 -0.64 26.63
N LEU A 160 -13.05 -0.49 26.18
CA LEU A 160 -12.36 -1.48 25.36
C LEU A 160 -12.29 -2.83 26.07
N TYR A 161 -11.87 -2.87 27.33
CA TYR A 161 -11.72 -4.11 28.08
C TYR A 161 -13.06 -4.78 28.35
N GLY A 162 -14.10 -4.00 28.66
CA GLY A 162 -15.48 -4.49 28.76
C GLY A 162 -15.95 -5.12 27.45
N TRP A 163 -15.69 -4.48 26.32
CA TRP A 163 -16.02 -5.05 25.01
C TRP A 163 -15.25 -6.34 24.72
N LEU A 164 -13.93 -6.37 24.96
CA LEU A 164 -13.09 -7.56 24.75
C LEU A 164 -13.56 -8.78 25.56
N GLN A 165 -14.11 -8.55 26.76
CA GLN A 165 -14.71 -9.58 27.62
C GLN A 165 -16.11 -10.00 27.15
N SER A 166 -16.87 -9.07 26.57
CA SER A 166 -18.24 -9.32 26.12
C SER A 166 -18.34 -10.22 24.87
N ILE A 167 -17.27 -10.31 24.08
CA ILE A 167 -17.24 -11.11 22.84
C ILE A 167 -16.36 -12.36 23.00
N SER A 168 -16.81 -13.49 22.47
CA SER A 168 -16.05 -14.74 22.43
C SER A 168 -15.00 -14.76 21.30
N GLY A 169 -14.06 -15.70 21.34
CA GLY A 169 -13.09 -15.93 20.26
C GLY A 169 -11.86 -15.01 20.32
N ASN A 170 -11.05 -15.08 19.27
CA ASN A 170 -9.82 -14.29 19.15
C ASN A 170 -10.14 -12.86 18.67
N LYS A 171 -9.33 -11.90 19.10
CA LYS A 171 -9.47 -10.48 18.72
C LYS A 171 -8.17 -9.95 18.17
N VAL A 172 -8.26 -8.86 17.41
CA VAL A 172 -7.11 -8.07 16.99
C VAL A 172 -7.32 -6.63 17.39
N LEU A 173 -6.29 -6.04 18.01
CA LEU A 173 -6.21 -4.61 18.26
C LEU A 173 -5.31 -3.97 17.22
N LYS A 174 -5.67 -2.78 16.76
CA LYS A 174 -4.92 -2.04 15.74
C LYS A 174 -4.68 -0.62 16.21
N MET A 175 -3.45 -0.15 16.04
CA MET A 175 -3.15 1.28 16.15
C MET A 175 -3.95 2.05 15.08
N PRO A 176 -4.45 3.26 15.38
CA PRO A 176 -5.11 4.09 14.38
C PRO A 176 -4.27 4.42 13.15
N LEU A 177 -2.97 4.66 13.34
CA LEU A 177 -1.97 4.94 12.30
C LEU A 177 -0.79 3.99 12.49
N SER A 178 -0.56 3.09 11.54
CA SER A 178 0.59 2.18 11.52
C SER A 178 0.88 1.64 10.12
N ALA A 179 2.09 1.12 9.92
CA ALA A 179 2.55 0.56 8.64
C ALA A 179 2.72 -0.97 8.71
N SER A 180 2.37 -1.66 7.62
CA SER A 180 2.76 -3.06 7.31
C SER A 180 2.62 -4.05 8.48
N GLY A 181 1.50 -4.00 9.21
CA GLY A 181 1.21 -4.91 10.32
C GLY A 181 1.93 -4.61 11.65
N LYS A 182 2.83 -3.61 11.72
CA LYS A 182 3.60 -3.27 12.93
C LYS A 182 2.77 -2.71 14.09
N GLY A 183 1.52 -2.31 13.83
CA GLY A 183 0.59 -1.79 14.83
C GLY A 183 -0.52 -2.76 15.21
N LEU A 184 -0.34 -4.07 14.98
CA LEU A 184 -1.33 -5.09 15.30
C LEU A 184 -0.94 -5.85 16.58
N ILE A 185 -1.93 -6.12 17.42
CA ILE A 185 -1.82 -6.98 18.59
C ILE A 185 -2.90 -8.05 18.52
N TRP A 186 -2.48 -9.31 18.46
CA TRP A 186 -3.38 -10.46 18.45
C TRP A 186 -3.68 -10.89 19.89
N ILE A 187 -4.95 -10.98 20.24
CA ILE A 187 -5.44 -11.47 21.52
C ILE A 187 -5.98 -12.89 21.28
N LEU A 188 -5.15 -13.87 21.61
CA LEU A 188 -5.47 -15.30 21.50
C LEU A 188 -5.86 -15.81 22.89
N GLY A 189 -7.14 -15.63 23.25
CA GLY A 189 -7.64 -15.87 24.61
C GLY A 189 -7.85 -14.57 25.40
N GLU A 190 -7.31 -14.49 26.60
CA GLU A 190 -7.42 -13.31 27.46
C GLU A 190 -6.36 -12.25 27.16
N ILE A 191 -6.71 -10.98 27.39
CA ILE A 191 -5.77 -9.87 27.23
C ILE A 191 -4.77 -9.83 28.39
N THR A 192 -3.48 -9.75 28.05
CA THR A 192 -2.38 -9.67 29.01
C THR A 192 -2.11 -8.24 29.49
N ASP A 193 -1.46 -8.06 30.63
CA ASP A 193 -1.09 -6.73 31.16
C ASP A 193 -0.22 -5.93 30.19
N LYS A 194 0.73 -6.58 29.51
CA LYS A 194 1.55 -5.93 28.48
C LYS A 194 0.71 -5.39 27.32
N GLN A 195 -0.35 -6.10 26.94
CA GLN A 195 -1.29 -5.64 25.90
C GLN A 195 -2.17 -4.50 26.43
N ARG A 196 -2.57 -4.50 27.71
CA ARG A 196 -3.26 -3.37 28.34
C ARG A 196 -2.40 -2.11 28.39
N ASP A 197 -1.14 -2.24 28.80
CA ASP A 197 -0.17 -1.13 28.78
C ASP A 197 0.02 -0.56 27.37
N TRP A 198 0.09 -1.44 26.37
CA TRP A 198 0.12 -1.05 24.97
C TRP A 198 -1.15 -0.27 24.58
N CYS A 199 -2.35 -0.70 24.99
CA CYS A 199 -3.61 0.02 24.71
C CYS A 199 -3.59 1.42 25.31
N ARG A 200 -3.25 1.55 26.60
CA ARG A 200 -3.18 2.86 27.27
C ARG A 200 -2.21 3.81 26.57
N ARG A 201 -1.06 3.28 26.15
CA ARG A 201 -0.06 4.05 25.39
C ARG A 201 -0.62 4.50 24.04
N VAL A 202 -1.24 3.60 23.28
CA VAL A 202 -1.79 3.91 21.94
C VAL A 202 -2.93 4.92 22.04
N VAL A 203 -3.83 4.79 23.02
CA VAL A 203 -4.89 5.76 23.30
C VAL A 203 -4.29 7.14 23.61
N ARG A 204 -3.28 7.21 24.49
CA ARG A 204 -2.59 8.47 24.82
C ARG A 204 -1.87 9.10 23.61
N GLU A 205 -1.24 8.30 22.77
CA GLU A 205 -0.38 8.79 21.67
C GLU A 205 -1.15 9.08 20.37
N GLN A 206 -2.22 8.31 20.09
CA GLN A 206 -2.96 8.36 18.82
C GLN A 206 -4.45 8.65 18.99
N GLY A 207 -4.93 8.87 20.21
CA GLY A 207 -6.31 9.24 20.50
C GLY A 207 -7.29 8.09 20.51
N GLY A 208 -6.84 6.84 20.34
CA GLY A 208 -7.69 5.66 20.50
C GLY A 208 -7.07 4.39 19.94
N VAL A 209 -7.80 3.29 20.02
CA VAL A 209 -7.41 1.97 19.50
C VAL A 209 -8.59 1.31 18.80
N VAL A 210 -8.32 0.67 17.67
CA VAL A 210 -9.34 -0.10 16.96
C VAL A 210 -9.33 -1.54 17.46
N ALA A 211 -10.49 -2.12 17.71
CA ALA A 211 -10.64 -3.52 18.08
C ALA A 211 -11.62 -4.23 17.15
N GLU A 212 -11.25 -5.44 16.73
CA GLU A 212 -12.01 -6.27 15.80
C GLU A 212 -11.98 -7.74 16.25
N PRO A 213 -13.06 -8.51 16.07
CA PRO A 213 -13.00 -9.96 16.11
C PRO A 213 -12.09 -10.48 14.98
N VAL A 214 -11.34 -11.56 15.23
CA VAL A 214 -10.59 -12.23 14.17
C VAL A 214 -11.56 -13.04 13.32
N LEU A 215 -11.63 -12.73 12.02
CA LEU A 215 -12.48 -13.46 11.08
C LEU A 215 -11.72 -14.63 10.43
N ALA A 216 -12.49 -15.63 9.98
CA ALA A 216 -12.00 -16.73 9.15
C ALA A 216 -11.77 -16.23 7.71
N LYS A 217 -10.66 -15.52 7.53
CA LYS A 217 -10.25 -14.96 6.25
C LYS A 217 -9.89 -16.04 5.23
N VAL A 218 -10.43 -15.92 4.01
CA VAL A 218 -10.13 -16.80 2.87
C VAL A 218 -9.25 -16.11 1.83
N ARG A 219 -9.52 -14.83 1.53
CA ARG A 219 -8.77 -14.02 0.56
C ARG A 219 -8.65 -12.57 1.01
N ASP A 220 -7.48 -11.96 0.79
CA ASP A 220 -7.28 -10.51 0.90
C ASP A 220 -7.35 -9.89 -0.51
N PHE A 221 -8.06 -8.78 -0.65
CA PHE A 221 -8.09 -7.98 -1.89
C PHE A 221 -8.34 -6.51 -1.55
N ALA A 222 -8.12 -5.60 -2.49
CA ALA A 222 -8.46 -4.20 -2.34
C ALA A 222 -9.16 -3.66 -3.59
N MET A 223 -9.95 -2.62 -3.39
CA MET A 223 -10.38 -1.73 -4.46
C MET A 223 -9.57 -0.45 -4.36
N GLU A 224 -8.89 -0.12 -5.46
CA GLU A 224 -8.04 1.05 -5.55
C GLU A 224 -8.81 2.20 -6.20
N PHE A 225 -8.62 3.40 -5.67
CA PHE A 225 -9.28 4.62 -6.14
C PHE A 225 -8.28 5.76 -6.28
N TYR A 226 -8.55 6.69 -7.18
CA TYR A 226 -7.88 7.99 -7.24
C TYR A 226 -8.89 9.08 -6.90
N LEU A 227 -8.60 9.88 -5.88
CA LEU A 227 -9.42 11.02 -5.47
C LEU A 227 -8.77 12.31 -5.95
N GLN A 228 -9.60 13.25 -6.40
CA GLN A 228 -9.18 14.59 -6.78
C GLN A 228 -10.38 15.53 -6.75
N GLU A 229 -10.25 16.68 -6.07
CA GLU A 229 -11.27 17.75 -6.06
C GLU A 229 -12.68 17.25 -5.69
N GLY A 230 -12.78 16.40 -4.66
CA GLY A 230 -14.06 15.82 -4.24
C GLY A 230 -14.69 14.85 -5.25
N ARG A 231 -13.94 14.40 -6.25
CA ARG A 231 -14.31 13.32 -7.18
C ARG A 231 -13.48 12.09 -6.91
N VAL A 232 -14.02 10.94 -7.28
CA VAL A 232 -13.32 9.66 -7.18
C VAL A 232 -13.41 8.92 -8.51
N ARG A 233 -12.30 8.26 -8.87
CA ARG A 233 -12.21 7.36 -10.00
C ARG A 233 -11.75 6.01 -9.49
N PHE A 234 -12.46 4.94 -9.85
CA PHE A 234 -11.97 3.59 -9.65
C PHE A 234 -10.70 3.37 -10.47
N ALA A 235 -9.62 3.00 -9.80
CA ALA A 235 -8.31 2.78 -10.41
C ALA A 235 -8.10 1.32 -10.80
N GLY A 236 -8.63 0.37 -10.01
CA GLY A 236 -8.55 -1.05 -10.32
C GLY A 236 -8.73 -1.92 -9.09
N TYR A 237 -8.72 -3.24 -9.29
CA TYR A 237 -8.61 -4.19 -8.19
C TYR A 237 -7.15 -4.52 -7.91
N SER A 238 -6.84 -4.88 -6.67
CA SER A 238 -5.57 -5.53 -6.33
C SER A 238 -5.84 -6.74 -5.45
N MET A 239 -5.09 -7.83 -5.63
CA MET A 239 -5.19 -9.02 -4.78
C MET A 239 -3.84 -9.25 -4.09
N PHE A 240 -3.85 -9.36 -2.77
CA PHE A 240 -2.63 -9.41 -1.98
C PHE A 240 -2.64 -10.56 -0.99
N SER A 241 -1.49 -10.76 -0.33
CA SER A 241 -1.36 -11.74 0.72
C SER A 241 -0.63 -11.16 1.92
N THR A 242 -1.07 -11.58 3.09
CA THR A 242 -0.47 -11.21 4.38
C THR A 242 0.02 -12.46 5.11
N ALA A 243 1.08 -12.32 5.90
CA ALA A 243 1.51 -13.34 6.85
C ALA A 243 0.50 -13.47 8.00
N SER A 244 0.59 -14.53 8.80
CA SER A 244 -0.24 -14.70 10.00
C SER A 244 -0.07 -13.57 11.02
N SER A 245 1.07 -12.87 11.00
CA SER A 245 1.31 -11.67 11.80
C SER A 245 0.58 -10.42 11.30
N GLY A 246 0.00 -10.47 10.10
CA GLY A 246 -0.59 -9.32 9.38
C GLY A 246 0.40 -8.53 8.53
N ALA A 247 1.66 -8.97 8.42
CA ALA A 247 2.64 -8.32 7.55
C ALA A 247 2.36 -8.61 6.07
N TYR A 248 2.39 -7.57 5.23
CA TYR A 248 2.28 -7.70 3.77
C TYR A 248 3.39 -8.60 3.20
N ARG A 249 3.04 -9.50 2.28
CA ARG A 249 3.98 -10.40 1.59
C ARG A 249 4.14 -10.11 0.10
N GLY A 250 3.07 -9.70 -0.57
CA GLY A 250 3.07 -9.56 -2.01
C GLY A 250 1.67 -9.39 -2.58
N ASN A 251 1.63 -9.03 -3.86
CA ASN A 251 0.43 -8.91 -4.69
C ASN A 251 0.47 -9.93 -5.81
N GLU A 252 -0.68 -10.47 -6.20
CA GLU A 252 -0.82 -11.14 -7.50
C GLU A 252 -0.84 -10.08 -8.61
N LEU A 253 -0.14 -10.36 -9.71
CA LEU A 253 -0.14 -9.54 -10.93
C LEU A 253 -1.22 -10.09 -11.86
N LEU A 254 -2.41 -9.52 -11.74
CA LEU A 254 -3.61 -9.90 -12.51
C LEU A 254 -4.35 -8.66 -12.98
N GLY A 255 -5.04 -8.78 -14.11
CA GLY A 255 -6.01 -7.77 -14.55
C GLY A 255 -7.32 -7.85 -13.77
N ASP A 256 -8.08 -6.76 -13.79
CA ASP A 256 -9.34 -6.61 -13.04
C ASP A 256 -10.34 -7.74 -13.30
N THR A 257 -10.57 -8.12 -14.57
CA THR A 257 -11.46 -9.23 -14.94
C THR A 257 -11.04 -10.53 -14.27
N ARG A 258 -9.73 -10.80 -14.23
CA ARG A 258 -9.19 -12.04 -13.65
C ARG A 258 -9.31 -12.05 -12.12
N ILE A 259 -9.17 -10.90 -11.46
CA ILE A 259 -9.42 -10.77 -10.02
C ILE A 259 -10.90 -11.03 -9.72
N GLN A 260 -11.82 -10.44 -10.51
CA GLN A 260 -13.25 -10.69 -10.36
C GLN A 260 -13.60 -12.17 -10.55
N GLU A 261 -13.05 -12.85 -11.57
CA GLU A 261 -13.24 -14.30 -11.77
C GLU A 261 -12.79 -15.12 -10.55
N LYS A 262 -11.64 -14.77 -9.95
CA LYS A 262 -11.15 -15.45 -8.74
C LYS A 262 -12.01 -15.17 -7.51
N LEU A 263 -12.59 -13.99 -7.40
CA LEU A 263 -13.52 -13.65 -6.31
C LEU A 263 -14.92 -14.27 -6.54
N ALA A 264 -15.31 -14.49 -7.79
CA ALA A 264 -16.59 -15.08 -8.19
C ALA A 264 -16.82 -16.50 -7.65
N SER A 265 -15.74 -17.22 -7.28
CA SER A 265 -15.87 -18.51 -6.60
C SER A 265 -16.34 -18.41 -5.15
N PHE A 266 -16.37 -17.20 -4.57
CA PHE A 266 -16.77 -16.97 -3.19
C PHE A 266 -18.01 -16.08 -3.09
N VAL A 267 -18.06 -15.01 -3.88
CA VAL A 267 -19.10 -13.96 -3.80
C VAL A 267 -19.53 -13.55 -5.20
N SER A 268 -20.75 -13.05 -5.36
CA SER A 268 -21.24 -12.66 -6.70
C SER A 268 -20.50 -11.42 -7.24
N ILE A 269 -20.32 -11.37 -8.56
CA ILE A 269 -19.72 -10.20 -9.23
C ILE A 269 -20.60 -8.95 -9.02
N ASP A 270 -21.93 -9.12 -8.99
CA ASP A 270 -22.86 -8.02 -8.71
C ASP A 270 -22.63 -7.41 -7.32
N LEU A 271 -22.32 -8.23 -6.31
CA LEU A 271 -21.98 -7.74 -4.98
C LEU A 271 -20.71 -6.87 -5.01
N LEU A 272 -19.68 -7.28 -5.77
CA LEU A 272 -18.46 -6.49 -5.95
C LEU A 272 -18.74 -5.16 -6.66
N HIS A 273 -19.62 -5.16 -7.67
CA HIS A 273 -20.00 -3.94 -8.38
C HIS A 273 -20.83 -2.98 -7.52
N ARG A 274 -21.75 -3.50 -6.69
CA ARG A 274 -22.49 -2.69 -5.70
C ARG A 274 -21.55 -2.09 -4.68
N LEU A 275 -20.61 -2.87 -4.13
CA LEU A 275 -19.60 -2.38 -3.19
C LEU A 275 -18.75 -1.26 -3.81
N ARG A 276 -18.26 -1.45 -5.04
CA ARG A 276 -17.52 -0.41 -5.77
C ARG A 276 -18.34 0.87 -5.94
N SER A 277 -19.63 0.74 -6.26
CA SER A 277 -20.52 1.89 -6.47
C SER A 277 -20.76 2.64 -5.16
N SER A 278 -21.04 1.93 -4.06
CA SER A 278 -21.21 2.53 -2.74
C SER A 278 -19.94 3.24 -2.26
N LEU A 279 -18.76 2.63 -2.43
CA LEU A 279 -17.48 3.29 -2.13
C LEU A 279 -17.24 4.52 -3.00
N SER A 280 -17.64 4.48 -4.28
CA SER A 280 -17.51 5.63 -5.18
C SER A 280 -18.38 6.82 -4.76
N GLU A 281 -19.45 6.58 -4.00
CA GLU A 281 -20.27 7.64 -3.40
C GLU A 281 -19.69 8.12 -2.06
N LYS A 282 -19.24 7.20 -1.20
CA LYS A 282 -18.82 7.51 0.17
C LYS A 282 -17.45 8.16 0.26
N LEU A 283 -16.46 7.68 -0.49
CA LEU A 283 -15.07 8.16 -0.43
C LEU A 283 -14.91 9.67 -0.69
N PRO A 284 -15.49 10.26 -1.74
CA PRO A 284 -15.35 11.71 -1.98
C PRO A 284 -16.02 12.55 -0.88
N ASN A 285 -17.15 12.09 -0.34
CA ASN A 285 -17.83 12.76 0.77
C ASN A 285 -17.03 12.69 2.07
N ARG A 286 -16.34 11.57 2.31
CA ARG A 286 -15.51 11.36 3.50
C ARG A 286 -14.18 12.11 3.41
N PHE A 287 -13.60 12.19 2.22
CA PHE A 287 -12.26 12.71 1.97
C PHE A 287 -12.24 13.86 0.94
N PRO A 288 -13.08 14.91 1.09
CA PRO A 288 -13.29 15.91 0.05
C PRO A 288 -12.05 16.73 -0.31
N LEU A 289 -11.10 16.83 0.63
CA LEU A 289 -9.86 17.60 0.45
C LEU A 289 -8.66 16.74 0.04
N TYR A 290 -8.83 15.42 -0.09
CA TYR A 290 -7.73 14.54 -0.45
C TYR A 290 -7.54 14.47 -1.98
N THR A 291 -6.28 14.57 -2.41
CA THR A 291 -5.89 14.31 -3.79
C THR A 291 -4.79 13.24 -3.80
N GLY A 292 -5.02 12.14 -4.51
CA GLY A 292 -4.11 11.02 -4.58
C GLY A 292 -4.81 9.66 -4.59
N TYR A 293 -4.00 8.60 -4.57
CA TYR A 293 -4.50 7.24 -4.50
C TYR A 293 -5.01 6.90 -3.09
N ALA A 294 -6.10 6.14 -3.02
CA ALA A 294 -6.64 5.54 -1.81
C ALA A 294 -6.99 4.07 -2.08
N GLY A 295 -6.35 3.14 -1.38
CA GLY A 295 -6.67 1.71 -1.44
C GLY A 295 -7.59 1.31 -0.30
N VAL A 296 -8.74 0.71 -0.60
CA VAL A 296 -9.64 0.15 0.41
C VAL A 296 -9.37 -1.34 0.50
N ASP A 297 -8.68 -1.74 1.58
CA ASP A 297 -8.34 -3.13 1.83
C ASP A 297 -9.57 -3.89 2.34
N MET A 298 -9.74 -5.11 1.86
CA MET A 298 -10.93 -5.94 2.07
C MET A 298 -10.51 -7.39 2.27
N MET A 299 -11.46 -8.19 2.75
CA MET A 299 -11.28 -9.63 2.74
C MET A 299 -12.58 -10.37 2.44
N VAL A 300 -12.45 -11.51 1.79
CA VAL A 300 -13.50 -12.54 1.78
C VAL A 300 -13.33 -13.38 3.04
N CYS A 301 -14.43 -13.56 3.77
CA CYS A 301 -14.49 -14.33 5.00
C CYS A 301 -15.46 -15.50 4.87
N GLU A 302 -15.11 -16.61 5.49
CA GLU A 302 -16.00 -17.75 5.68
C GLU A 302 -16.83 -17.54 6.96
N THR A 303 -18.12 -17.78 6.86
CA THR A 303 -19.07 -17.72 7.97
C THR A 303 -19.91 -18.99 7.99
N SER A 304 -20.70 -19.19 9.05
CA SER A 304 -21.64 -20.31 9.12
C SER A 304 -22.72 -20.28 8.02
N ALA A 305 -22.98 -19.11 7.42
CA ALA A 305 -23.95 -18.93 6.33
C ALA A 305 -23.31 -18.98 4.94
N GLY A 306 -22.00 -19.22 4.84
CA GLY A 306 -21.24 -19.17 3.59
C GLY A 306 -20.24 -18.01 3.56
N TYR A 307 -19.84 -17.59 2.36
CA TYR A 307 -18.85 -16.53 2.19
C TYR A 307 -19.49 -15.14 2.21
N CYS A 308 -18.83 -14.22 2.92
CA CYS A 308 -19.18 -12.80 3.00
C CYS A 308 -17.95 -11.93 2.71
N ILE A 309 -18.16 -10.63 2.48
CA ILE A 309 -17.05 -9.67 2.35
C ILE A 309 -16.96 -8.86 3.64
N GLN A 310 -15.77 -8.71 4.23
CA GLN A 310 -15.48 -7.57 5.11
C GLN A 310 -15.01 -6.41 4.21
N PRO A 311 -15.87 -5.41 3.96
CA PRO A 311 -15.69 -4.50 2.82
C PRO A 311 -14.73 -3.33 3.08
N CYS A 312 -14.22 -3.17 4.30
CA CYS A 312 -13.29 -2.10 4.65
C CYS A 312 -12.49 -2.47 5.91
N VAL A 313 -11.35 -3.11 5.72
CA VAL A 313 -10.38 -3.47 6.77
C VAL A 313 -9.51 -2.27 7.14
N GLU A 314 -9.04 -1.54 6.14
CA GLU A 314 -8.30 -0.29 6.27
C GLU A 314 -8.40 0.53 4.97
N ILE A 315 -8.06 1.82 5.06
CA ILE A 315 -7.99 2.70 3.90
C ILE A 315 -6.59 3.30 3.84
N ASN A 316 -5.83 2.94 2.81
CA ASN A 316 -4.48 3.36 2.56
C ASN A 316 -4.47 4.67 1.75
N MET A 317 -4.45 5.82 2.44
CA MET A 317 -4.48 7.18 1.86
C MET A 317 -3.11 7.63 1.32
N ARG A 318 -2.58 6.88 0.36
CA ARG A 318 -1.29 7.11 -0.29
C ARG A 318 -1.13 6.18 -1.50
N MET A 319 -0.02 6.33 -2.23
CA MET A 319 0.43 5.23 -3.09
C MET A 319 0.62 3.96 -2.24
N ASN A 320 0.31 2.81 -2.81
CA ASN A 320 0.36 1.53 -2.12
C ASN A 320 0.82 0.42 -3.06
N MET A 321 1.17 -0.74 -2.51
CA MET A 321 1.69 -1.86 -3.30
C MET A 321 0.65 -2.48 -4.24
N GLY A 322 -0.64 -2.37 -3.91
CA GLY A 322 -1.74 -2.76 -4.78
C GLY A 322 -1.77 -1.95 -6.07
N MET A 323 -1.64 -0.62 -5.97
CA MET A 323 -1.48 0.26 -7.13
C MET A 323 -0.19 -0.02 -7.90
N VAL A 324 0.93 -0.31 -7.23
CA VAL A 324 2.17 -0.71 -7.93
C VAL A 324 1.94 -1.99 -8.74
N ALA A 325 1.31 -3.00 -8.15
CA ALA A 325 1.02 -4.26 -8.81
C ALA A 325 0.06 -4.08 -10.00
N HIS A 326 -1.01 -3.31 -9.81
CA HIS A 326 -1.98 -2.99 -10.85
C HIS A 326 -1.33 -2.24 -12.03
N ILE A 327 -0.64 -1.14 -11.76
CA ILE A 327 0.04 -0.34 -12.80
C ILE A 327 1.12 -1.18 -13.51
N PHE A 328 1.89 -1.98 -12.76
CA PHE A 328 2.90 -2.84 -13.33
C PHE A 328 2.30 -3.90 -14.26
N HIS A 329 1.19 -4.52 -13.85
CA HIS A 329 0.45 -5.48 -14.67
C HIS A 329 0.03 -4.83 -16.00
N GLU A 330 -0.72 -3.73 -15.92
CA GLU A 330 -1.24 -3.02 -17.10
C GLU A 330 -0.13 -2.59 -18.07
N ARG A 331 1.03 -2.17 -17.54
CA ARG A 331 2.13 -1.66 -18.36
C ARG A 331 3.03 -2.73 -18.91
N TYR A 332 3.36 -3.76 -18.13
CA TYR A 332 4.49 -4.63 -18.45
C TYR A 332 4.15 -6.12 -18.48
N ILE A 333 2.97 -6.57 -18.06
CA ILE A 333 2.63 -8.00 -18.14
C ILE A 333 1.93 -8.30 -19.47
N TYR A 334 2.28 -9.43 -20.09
CA TYR A 334 1.64 -9.93 -21.31
C TYR A 334 0.20 -10.38 -20.97
N PRO A 335 -0.82 -10.12 -21.82
CA PRO A 335 -2.23 -10.38 -21.47
C PRO A 335 -2.55 -11.81 -20.96
N ASP A 336 -1.84 -12.82 -21.49
CA ASP A 336 -2.00 -14.23 -21.10
C ASP A 336 -1.02 -14.69 -20.00
N ALA A 337 -0.34 -13.75 -19.35
CA ALA A 337 0.58 -14.03 -18.25
C ALA A 337 -0.01 -13.55 -16.92
N GLU A 338 0.30 -14.31 -15.87
CA GLU A 338 0.00 -13.95 -14.48
C GLU A 338 1.32 -13.91 -13.72
N GLY A 339 1.34 -13.32 -12.53
CA GLY A 339 2.54 -13.33 -11.73
C GLY A 339 2.32 -12.93 -10.29
N GLN A 340 3.43 -12.70 -9.61
CA GLN A 340 3.45 -12.18 -8.26
C GLN A 340 4.48 -11.07 -8.15
N LEU A 341 4.08 -9.97 -7.52
CA LEU A 341 4.97 -8.92 -7.03
C LEU A 341 5.28 -9.20 -5.56
N VAL A 342 6.55 -9.21 -5.21
CA VAL A 342 7.03 -9.50 -3.86
C VAL A 342 7.97 -8.40 -3.38
N VAL A 343 7.81 -8.00 -2.12
CA VAL A 343 8.80 -7.21 -1.38
C VAL A 343 9.31 -8.09 -0.24
N ASP A 344 10.60 -8.39 -0.24
CA ASP A 344 11.21 -9.32 0.71
C ASP A 344 12.43 -8.70 1.42
N TYR A 345 12.83 -9.30 2.54
CA TYR A 345 13.97 -8.88 3.34
C TYR A 345 14.89 -10.04 3.71
N PHE A 346 16.15 -9.94 3.29
CA PHE A 346 17.20 -10.91 3.58
C PHE A 346 18.03 -10.46 4.78
N LYS A 347 17.95 -11.22 5.88
CA LYS A 347 18.74 -10.96 7.10
C LYS A 347 20.22 -11.25 6.94
N LYS A 348 20.57 -12.27 6.15
CA LYS A 348 21.95 -12.71 5.94
C LYS A 348 22.61 -11.86 4.85
N PRO A 349 23.84 -11.36 5.06
CA PRO A 349 24.62 -10.72 4.00
C PRO A 349 24.69 -11.60 2.75
N GLU A 350 24.70 -10.98 1.57
CA GLU A 350 24.72 -11.65 0.26
C GLU A 350 23.52 -12.56 -0.07
N GLY A 351 22.59 -12.74 0.87
CA GLY A 351 21.41 -13.59 0.68
C GLY A 351 20.52 -13.11 -0.47
N ALA A 352 20.29 -11.80 -0.56
CA ALA A 352 19.50 -11.20 -1.64
C ALA A 352 20.17 -11.40 -3.01
N LEU A 353 21.49 -11.24 -3.08
CA LEU A 353 22.24 -11.42 -4.33
C LEU A 353 22.23 -12.89 -4.77
N SER A 354 22.47 -13.82 -3.84
CA SER A 354 22.44 -15.25 -4.11
C SER A 354 21.06 -15.70 -4.60
N PHE A 355 19.99 -15.18 -4.00
CA PHE A 355 18.63 -15.39 -4.46
C PHE A 355 18.42 -14.81 -5.86
N HIS A 356 18.82 -13.57 -6.10
CA HIS A 356 18.69 -12.89 -7.40
C HIS A 356 19.40 -13.67 -8.53
N GLU A 357 20.64 -14.10 -8.32
CA GLU A 357 21.41 -14.88 -9.29
C GLU A 357 20.79 -16.25 -9.55
N LYS A 358 20.31 -16.92 -8.49
CA LYS A 358 19.57 -18.19 -8.60
C LYS A 358 18.32 -18.02 -9.45
N MET A 359 17.48 -17.03 -9.15
CA MET A 359 16.22 -16.80 -9.86
C MET A 359 16.45 -16.42 -11.32
N ARG A 360 17.49 -15.63 -11.63
CA ARG A 360 17.85 -15.32 -13.03
C ARG A 360 18.23 -16.56 -13.83
N ARG A 361 18.89 -17.54 -13.19
CA ARG A 361 19.29 -18.80 -13.84
C ARG A 361 18.11 -19.77 -13.99
N GLU A 362 17.29 -19.91 -12.95
CA GLU A 362 16.21 -20.90 -12.88
C GLU A 362 14.90 -20.41 -13.52
N SER A 363 14.71 -19.10 -13.61
CA SER A 363 13.51 -18.47 -14.19
C SER A 363 13.91 -17.29 -15.07
N PRO A 364 14.60 -17.53 -16.19
CA PRO A 364 15.09 -16.46 -17.06
C PRO A 364 13.92 -15.64 -17.61
N LEU A 365 14.08 -14.32 -17.58
CA LEU A 365 13.08 -13.37 -18.08
C LEU A 365 12.87 -13.54 -19.60
N ARG A 366 11.61 -13.66 -20.00
CA ARG A 366 11.17 -13.66 -21.40
C ARG A 366 10.26 -12.47 -21.63
N VAL A 367 10.60 -11.65 -22.62
CA VAL A 367 9.85 -10.45 -23.01
C VAL A 367 9.54 -10.51 -24.48
N GLU A 368 8.29 -10.23 -24.84
CA GLU A 368 7.80 -10.12 -26.21
C GLU A 368 7.10 -8.78 -26.37
N ASN A 369 7.45 -8.01 -27.41
CA ASN A 369 6.84 -6.71 -27.71
C ASN A 369 6.81 -5.74 -26.51
N GLY A 370 7.87 -5.72 -25.70
CA GLY A 370 7.97 -4.85 -24.52
C GLY A 370 7.11 -5.27 -23.32
N LYS A 371 6.55 -6.50 -23.34
CA LYS A 371 5.75 -7.10 -22.27
C LYS A 371 6.38 -8.40 -21.78
N ILE A 372 6.37 -8.63 -20.46
CA ILE A 372 6.89 -9.80 -19.79
C ILE A 372 5.92 -10.96 -19.99
N LEU A 373 6.44 -12.03 -20.59
CA LEU A 373 5.70 -13.26 -20.84
C LEU A 373 5.87 -14.28 -19.71
N SER A 374 7.08 -14.36 -19.14
CA SER A 374 7.42 -15.26 -18.04
C SER A 374 8.78 -14.94 -17.45
N GLY A 375 9.08 -15.48 -16.28
CA GLY A 375 10.39 -15.44 -15.63
C GLY A 375 10.46 -14.42 -14.49
N TYR A 376 11.67 -14.24 -13.97
CA TYR A 376 11.96 -13.38 -12.84
C TYR A 376 12.55 -12.05 -13.30
N LEU A 377 12.08 -10.95 -12.71
CA LEU A 377 12.67 -9.61 -12.87
C LEU A 377 12.76 -8.93 -11.51
N SER A 378 13.96 -8.47 -11.15
CA SER A 378 14.09 -7.57 -10.01
C SER A 378 13.65 -6.16 -10.39
N LEU A 379 12.87 -5.52 -9.52
CA LEU A 379 12.36 -4.17 -9.69
C LEU A 379 13.32 -3.11 -9.11
N THR A 380 14.36 -3.53 -8.42
CA THR A 380 15.36 -2.65 -7.80
C THR A 380 16.76 -3.25 -7.97
N PRO A 381 17.85 -2.47 -7.86
CA PRO A 381 19.19 -3.03 -7.93
C PRO A 381 19.45 -4.02 -6.79
N VAL A 382 20.18 -5.09 -7.09
CA VAL A 382 20.59 -6.10 -6.09
C VAL A 382 22.10 -6.17 -6.03
N THR A 383 22.65 -6.04 -4.83
CA THR A 383 24.09 -6.08 -4.54
C THR A 383 24.37 -6.98 -3.34
N ARG A 384 25.65 -7.17 -2.99
CA ARG A 384 26.08 -7.96 -1.83
C ARG A 384 25.55 -7.43 -0.50
N THR A 385 25.31 -6.12 -0.40
CA THR A 385 24.83 -5.45 0.82
C THR A 385 23.32 -5.24 0.83
N THR A 386 22.60 -5.56 -0.25
CA THR A 386 21.16 -5.36 -0.33
C THR A 386 20.42 -6.26 0.67
N GLY A 387 19.55 -5.66 1.47
CA GLY A 387 18.67 -6.38 2.41
C GLY A 387 17.25 -6.53 1.86
N TYR A 388 16.62 -5.41 1.49
CA TYR A 388 15.31 -5.35 0.87
C TYR A 388 15.40 -5.47 -0.64
N ILE A 389 14.53 -6.30 -1.22
CA ILE A 389 14.34 -6.40 -2.67
C ILE A 389 12.87 -6.28 -3.01
N ALA A 390 12.59 -5.65 -4.14
CA ALA A 390 11.32 -5.79 -4.84
C ALA A 390 11.55 -6.58 -6.13
N TYR A 391 10.70 -7.54 -6.43
CA TYR A 391 10.81 -8.34 -7.65
C TYR A 391 9.44 -8.85 -8.10
N VAL A 392 9.39 -9.31 -9.35
CA VAL A 392 8.27 -10.03 -9.91
C VAL A 392 8.70 -11.41 -10.38
N SER A 393 7.79 -12.38 -10.24
CA SER A 393 7.88 -13.69 -10.84
C SER A 393 6.64 -13.89 -11.71
N VAL A 394 6.82 -14.10 -13.01
CA VAL A 394 5.74 -14.16 -14.00
C VAL A 394 5.70 -15.54 -14.65
N TRP A 395 4.51 -16.06 -14.91
CA TRP A 395 4.29 -17.32 -15.60
C TRP A 395 3.14 -17.18 -16.60
N ARG A 396 3.15 -18.00 -17.65
CA ARG A 396 2.00 -18.09 -18.57
C ARG A 396 0.83 -18.73 -17.85
N LYS A 397 -0.39 -18.26 -18.13
CA LYS A 397 -1.61 -18.93 -17.72
C LYS A 397 -1.59 -20.36 -18.25
N GLN A 398 -1.80 -21.35 -17.37
CA GLN A 398 -2.12 -22.70 -17.84
C GLN A 398 -3.53 -22.64 -18.43
N GLN A 399 -3.66 -23.02 -19.70
CA GLN A 399 -4.95 -23.08 -20.40
C GLN A 399 -5.89 -24.09 -19.74
#